data_AF-A0A2D0K9S9-F1
#
_entry.id   AF-A0A2D0K9S9-F1
#
_cell.length_a   1.000
_cell.length_b   1.000
_cell.length_c   1.000
_cell.angle_alpha   90.00
_cell.angle_beta   90.00
_cell.angle_gamma   90.00
#
_symmetry.space_group_name_H-M   'P 1'
#
loop_
_entity.id
_entity.type
_entity.pdbx_description
1 polymer ?
#
loop_
_entity_poly.entity_id
_entity_poly.type
_entity_poly.pdbx_seq_one_letter_code
_entity_poly.pdbx_strand_id
1 'polypeptide(L)'
;MQRPTVLKLSLQPHENEIHHQESFRMKWFYNNQGVSFVSYNNEQMKWLNEAMEEIESSLTGRQLLQRIDAALRSKQLKLSIHLSTQDTGVKAHKDHYADSYLGTGSDFYCNLRQNNQMRENERIRENACIVFHELLHALHNLEGRRLKNNELDQGFHPLLLEEAKTVGLGKYSAENLSENAFRYEKGYPRRTFYQHYNDITINDDGTVRKGPSNHISKLPPLYFKK
;
A
#
# COMPACT_ATOMS: atom_id res chain seq x y z
N MET A 1 65.18 33.95 -0.03
CA MET A 1 63.86 34.11 -0.68
C MET A 1 63.29 32.72 -0.94
N GLN A 2 62.43 32.22 -0.05
CA GLN A 2 61.66 30.99 -0.24
C GLN A 2 60.20 31.36 -0.49
N ARG A 3 59.61 30.77 -1.53
CA ARG A 3 58.24 31.00 -1.98
C ARG A 3 57.22 30.45 -0.97
N PRO A 4 56.04 31.07 -0.81
CA PRO A 4 55.03 30.58 0.12
C PRO A 4 54.31 29.35 -0.44
N THR A 5 54.16 28.33 0.41
CA THR A 5 53.41 27.11 0.13
C THR A 5 51.92 27.39 0.16
N VAL A 6 51.23 27.00 -0.91
CA VAL A 6 49.79 27.15 -1.11
C VAL A 6 49.03 26.26 -0.11
N LEU A 7 48.14 26.86 0.67
CA LEU A 7 47.14 26.17 1.50
C LEU A 7 46.20 25.35 0.61
N LYS A 8 46.30 24.03 0.70
CA LYS A 8 45.34 23.10 0.09
C LYS A 8 44.08 23.10 0.96
N LEU A 9 43.04 23.85 0.56
CA LEU A 9 41.70 23.68 1.12
C LEU A 9 41.21 22.26 0.77
N SER A 10 41.26 21.38 1.75
CA SER A 10 40.55 20.10 1.73
C SER A 10 39.06 20.39 1.92
N LEU A 11 38.30 20.49 0.83
CA LEU A 11 36.85 20.36 0.87
C LEU A 11 36.54 18.94 1.33
N GLN A 12 36.20 18.79 2.61
CA GLN A 12 35.57 17.57 3.09
C GLN A 12 34.19 17.45 2.45
N PRO A 13 33.76 16.26 2.01
CA PRO A 13 32.40 16.08 1.54
C PRO A 13 31.46 16.33 2.72
N HIS A 14 30.47 17.19 2.51
CA HIS A 14 29.34 17.38 3.41
C HIS A 14 28.65 16.02 3.62
N GLU A 15 29.05 15.31 4.66
CA GLU A 15 28.18 14.35 5.33
C GLU A 15 27.03 15.17 5.90
N ASN A 16 25.89 15.15 5.22
CA ASN A 16 24.63 15.60 5.81
C ASN A 16 24.38 14.68 7.00
N GLU A 17 24.75 15.15 8.20
CA GLU A 17 24.33 14.63 9.48
C GLU A 17 22.81 14.51 9.48
N ILE A 18 22.32 13.31 9.21
CA ILE A 18 20.95 12.92 9.52
C ILE A 18 20.89 12.93 11.05
N HIS A 19 20.23 13.94 11.62
CA HIS A 19 19.99 14.07 13.04
C HIS A 19 19.43 12.76 13.63
N HIS A 20 20.31 12.03 14.33
CA HIS A 20 20.05 10.82 15.09
C HIS A 20 19.37 11.14 16.44
N GLN A 21 18.19 11.78 16.41
CA GLN A 21 17.38 11.99 17.62
C GLN A 21 15.89 11.78 17.33
N GLU A 22 15.52 10.52 17.05
CA GLU A 22 14.19 9.88 17.31
C GLU A 22 14.12 8.45 16.69
N SER A 23 15.20 7.65 16.82
CA SER A 23 15.41 6.44 16.01
C SER A 23 14.67 5.17 16.45
N PHE A 24 13.40 5.23 16.86
CA PHE A 24 12.67 4.02 17.30
C PHE A 24 11.40 3.62 16.53
N ARG A 25 10.97 4.35 15.49
CA ARG A 25 9.57 4.24 15.03
C ARG A 25 9.31 3.73 13.60
N MET A 26 10.32 3.22 12.89
CA MET A 26 10.11 2.54 11.58
C MET A 26 11.05 1.36 11.38
N LYS A 27 11.06 0.41 12.31
CA LYS A 27 11.98 -0.75 12.24
C LYS A 27 11.85 -1.49 10.91
N TRP A 28 10.63 -1.67 10.40
CA TRP A 28 10.44 -2.42 9.16
C TRP A 28 11.10 -1.75 7.94
N PHE A 29 10.81 -0.48 7.67
CA PHE A 29 11.34 0.21 6.49
C PHE A 29 12.86 0.36 6.52
N TYR A 30 13.46 0.66 7.67
CA TYR A 30 14.92 0.84 7.77
C TYR A 30 15.69 -0.48 7.71
N ASN A 31 15.06 -1.60 8.08
CA ASN A 31 15.70 -2.92 8.03
C ASN A 31 15.50 -3.64 6.69
N ASN A 32 14.61 -3.14 5.82
CA ASN A 32 14.33 -3.76 4.54
C ASN A 32 15.08 -3.05 3.38
N GLN A 33 16.15 -3.70 2.90
CA GLN A 33 16.97 -3.21 1.77
C GLN A 33 16.20 -3.09 0.45
N GLY A 34 15.06 -3.77 0.31
CA GLY A 34 14.18 -3.67 -0.85
C GLY A 34 13.21 -2.49 -0.79
N VAL A 35 13.18 -1.72 0.30
CA VAL A 35 12.31 -0.54 0.44
C VAL A 35 13.13 0.74 0.40
N SER A 36 12.65 1.74 -0.33
CA SER A 36 13.31 3.04 -0.43
C SER A 36 12.32 4.19 -0.45
N PHE A 37 12.66 5.29 0.23
CA PHE A 37 11.92 6.56 0.13
C PHE A 37 12.49 7.39 -1.02
N VAL A 38 11.63 7.72 -2.00
CA VAL A 38 12.03 8.45 -3.22
C VAL A 38 11.69 9.94 -3.10
N SER A 39 10.62 10.28 -2.39
CA SER A 39 10.28 11.67 -2.05
C SER A 39 9.85 11.77 -0.59
N TYR A 40 10.15 12.91 0.04
CA TYR A 40 10.09 13.06 1.48
C TYR A 40 9.26 14.28 1.90
N ASN A 41 8.38 14.05 2.87
CA ASN A 41 7.59 15.08 3.54
C ASN A 41 7.47 14.72 5.03
N ASN A 42 7.89 15.62 5.92
CA ASN A 42 7.96 15.35 7.37
C ASN A 42 6.61 14.97 8.00
N GLU A 43 5.52 15.64 7.61
CA GLU A 43 4.20 15.37 8.18
C GLU A 43 3.67 14.02 7.72
N GLN A 44 3.77 13.73 6.42
CA GLN A 44 3.38 12.44 5.84
C GLN A 44 4.21 11.30 6.42
N MET A 45 5.51 11.54 6.62
CA MET A 45 6.40 10.58 7.28
C MET A 45 5.91 10.28 8.69
N LYS A 46 5.63 11.30 9.50
CA LYS A 46 5.08 11.11 10.85
C LYS A 46 3.80 10.28 10.83
N TRP A 47 2.85 10.60 9.96
CA TRP A 47 1.58 9.86 9.88
C TRP A 47 1.75 8.43 9.36
N LEU A 48 2.68 8.21 8.44
CA LEU A 48 3.04 6.87 7.98
C LEU A 48 3.68 6.06 9.12
N ASN A 49 4.54 6.67 9.95
CA ASN A 49 5.12 5.99 11.12
C ASN A 49 4.02 5.53 12.07
N GLU A 50 3.09 6.42 12.43
CA GLU A 50 1.96 6.10 13.32
C GLU A 50 1.09 4.96 12.74
N ALA A 51 0.83 5.00 11.43
CA ALA A 51 0.09 3.95 10.73
C ALA A 51 0.84 2.60 10.75
N MET A 52 2.15 2.61 10.55
CA MET A 52 2.97 1.40 10.57
C MET A 52 3.13 0.80 11.96
N GLU A 53 3.26 1.62 13.00
CA GLU A 53 3.22 1.13 14.39
C GLU A 53 1.91 0.38 14.66
N GLU A 54 0.79 0.93 14.19
CA GLU A 54 -0.52 0.31 14.35
C GLU A 54 -0.65 -0.99 13.54
N ILE A 55 -0.08 -1.05 12.34
CA ILE A 55 -0.01 -2.27 11.52
C ILE A 55 0.87 -3.34 12.20
N GLU A 56 2.09 -2.99 12.60
CA GLU A 56 3.07 -3.89 13.24
C GLU A 56 2.54 -4.47 14.57
N SER A 57 1.64 -3.77 15.25
CA SER A 57 0.99 -4.25 16.48
C SER A 57 0.10 -5.49 16.26
N SER A 58 -0.38 -5.72 15.03
CA SER A 58 -1.26 -6.85 14.68
C SER A 58 -0.52 -8.05 14.09
N LEU A 59 -1.02 -9.26 14.32
CA LEU A 59 -0.58 -10.49 13.68
C LEU A 59 -0.77 -10.41 12.16
N THR A 60 -1.95 -9.95 11.70
CA THR A 60 -2.27 -9.80 10.27
C THR A 60 -1.33 -8.81 9.60
N GLY A 61 -1.04 -7.67 10.24
CA GLY A 61 -0.05 -6.69 9.79
C GLY A 61 1.35 -7.27 9.71
N ARG A 62 1.82 -7.96 10.76
CA ARG A 62 3.14 -8.61 10.73
C ARG A 62 3.24 -9.67 9.63
N GLN A 63 2.18 -10.44 9.37
CA GLN A 63 2.15 -11.41 8.27
C GLN A 63 2.26 -10.73 6.91
N LEU A 64 1.57 -9.60 6.69
CA LEU A 64 1.70 -8.81 5.46
C LEU A 64 3.15 -8.36 5.25
N LEU A 65 3.72 -7.70 6.25
CA LEU A 65 5.08 -7.16 6.18
C LEU A 65 6.13 -8.24 5.95
N GLN A 66 6.01 -9.39 6.63
CA GLN A 66 6.89 -10.55 6.42
C GLN A 66 6.81 -11.11 5.00
N ARG A 67 5.61 -11.15 4.40
CA ARG A 67 5.44 -11.61 3.02
C ARG A 67 6.03 -10.63 2.02
N ILE A 68 5.87 -9.33 2.25
CA ILE A 68 6.52 -8.29 1.43
C ILE A 68 8.05 -8.43 1.53
N ASP A 69 8.61 -8.60 2.73
CA ASP A 69 10.05 -8.82 2.93
C ASP A 69 10.56 -10.06 2.22
N ALA A 70 9.82 -11.16 2.30
CA ALA A 70 10.17 -12.39 1.63
C ALA A 70 10.18 -12.19 0.10
N ALA A 71 9.14 -11.57 -0.45
CA ALA A 71 9.01 -11.36 -1.89
C ALA A 71 10.08 -10.39 -2.44
N LEU A 72 10.33 -9.27 -1.75
CA LEU A 72 11.37 -8.31 -2.12
C LEU A 72 12.75 -8.98 -2.15
N ARG A 73 13.09 -9.77 -1.12
CA ARG A 73 14.39 -10.47 -1.05
C ARG A 73 14.51 -11.58 -2.09
N SER A 74 13.55 -12.49 -2.15
CA SER A 74 13.65 -13.68 -3.00
C SER A 74 13.68 -13.33 -4.49
N LYS A 75 12.99 -12.24 -4.88
CA LYS A 75 12.88 -11.81 -6.28
C LYS A 75 13.77 -10.60 -6.62
N GLN A 76 14.53 -10.08 -5.65
CA GLN A 76 15.36 -8.87 -5.78
C GLN A 76 14.56 -7.67 -6.34
N LEU A 77 13.32 -7.51 -5.85
CA LEU A 77 12.41 -6.45 -6.27
C LEU A 77 12.53 -5.23 -5.34
N LYS A 78 11.91 -4.12 -5.75
CA LYS A 78 11.90 -2.87 -4.97
C LYS A 78 10.49 -2.38 -4.69
N LEU A 79 10.31 -1.81 -3.51
CA LEU A 79 9.15 -1.00 -3.14
C LEU A 79 9.62 0.44 -2.88
N SER A 80 9.19 1.35 -3.75
CA SER A 80 9.53 2.77 -3.69
C SER A 80 8.39 3.56 -3.06
N ILE A 81 8.67 4.36 -2.04
CA ILE A 81 7.67 5.14 -1.29
C ILE A 81 7.80 6.62 -1.64
N HIS A 82 6.69 7.23 -2.01
CA HIS A 82 6.60 8.63 -2.42
C HIS A 82 5.72 9.39 -1.43
N LEU A 83 6.32 10.29 -0.62
CA LEU A 83 5.60 11.08 0.40
C LEU A 83 5.27 12.51 -0.04
N SER A 84 5.80 12.98 -1.17
CA SER A 84 5.55 14.33 -1.70
C SER A 84 4.52 14.35 -2.83
N THR A 85 3.57 13.43 -2.80
CA THR A 85 2.54 13.21 -3.82
C THR A 85 1.17 13.75 -3.38
N GLN A 86 0.29 14.01 -4.35
CA GLN A 86 -1.13 14.29 -4.10
C GLN A 86 -1.99 13.02 -4.14
N ASP A 87 -1.45 11.91 -4.65
CA ASP A 87 -2.18 10.67 -4.85
C ASP A 87 -1.96 9.70 -3.68
N THR A 88 -2.94 8.82 -3.45
CA THR A 88 -2.74 7.58 -2.67
C THR A 88 -3.01 6.40 -3.56
N GLY A 89 -2.10 5.44 -3.61
CA GLY A 89 -2.25 4.25 -4.45
C GLY A 89 -0.94 3.52 -4.71
N VAL A 90 -1.05 2.29 -5.21
CA VAL A 90 0.11 1.50 -5.67
C VAL A 90 0.11 1.27 -7.18
N LYS A 91 1.27 1.54 -7.81
CA LYS A 91 1.53 1.22 -9.22
C LYS A 91 2.62 0.15 -9.31
N ALA A 92 2.40 -0.82 -10.19
CA ALA A 92 3.39 -1.84 -10.49
C ALA A 92 4.49 -1.26 -11.40
N HIS A 93 5.75 -1.66 -11.21
CA HIS A 93 6.84 -1.25 -12.13
C HIS A 93 6.67 -1.85 -13.52
N LYS A 94 6.09 -3.05 -13.61
CA LYS A 94 5.77 -3.75 -14.87
C LYS A 94 4.40 -4.40 -14.79
N ASP A 95 3.39 -3.76 -15.37
CA ASP A 95 1.99 -4.22 -15.23
C ASP A 95 1.74 -5.68 -15.64
N HIS A 96 2.39 -6.19 -16.69
CA HIS A 96 2.24 -7.57 -17.16
C HIS A 96 2.94 -8.62 -16.27
N TYR A 97 3.78 -8.19 -15.33
CA TYR A 97 4.37 -9.07 -14.33
C TYR A 97 3.56 -9.11 -13.03
N ALA A 98 2.71 -8.10 -12.80
CA ALA A 98 1.87 -8.01 -11.62
C ALA A 98 0.74 -9.07 -11.58
N ASP A 99 0.39 -9.68 -12.71
CA ASP A 99 -0.70 -10.67 -12.87
C ASP A 99 -0.25 -12.00 -13.51
N SER A 100 1.06 -12.26 -13.59
CA SER A 100 1.61 -13.46 -14.26
C SER A 100 2.33 -14.44 -13.32
N TYR A 101 2.19 -14.29 -12.01
CA TYR A 101 2.92 -15.02 -10.94
C TYR A 101 4.45 -14.77 -10.89
N LEU A 102 5.01 -14.09 -11.89
CA LEU A 102 6.41 -13.66 -11.88
C LEU A 102 6.65 -12.58 -10.84
N GLY A 103 5.75 -11.59 -10.76
CA GLY A 103 5.82 -10.48 -9.82
C GLY A 103 6.76 -9.36 -10.26
N THR A 104 6.54 -8.18 -9.69
CA THR A 104 7.27 -6.95 -10.01
C THR A 104 7.34 -6.01 -8.82
N GLY A 105 8.30 -5.09 -8.83
CA GLY A 105 8.38 -4.03 -7.84
C GLY A 105 7.19 -3.07 -7.92
N SER A 106 7.10 -2.15 -6.98
CA SER A 106 5.98 -1.21 -6.92
C SER A 106 6.41 0.18 -6.46
N ASP A 107 5.67 1.17 -6.92
CA ASP A 107 5.66 2.52 -6.37
C ASP A 107 4.41 2.68 -5.49
N PHE A 108 4.62 2.99 -4.21
CA PHE A 108 3.57 3.36 -3.27
C PHE A 108 3.56 4.88 -3.13
N TYR A 109 2.52 5.50 -3.68
CA TYR A 109 2.20 6.91 -3.50
C TYR A 109 1.37 7.07 -2.23
N CYS A 110 1.89 7.78 -1.24
CA CYS A 110 1.26 7.88 0.07
C CYS A 110 0.89 9.34 0.38
N ASN A 111 -0.41 9.64 0.36
CA ASN A 111 -0.95 10.95 0.76
C ASN A 111 -2.05 10.81 1.83
N LEU A 112 -1.67 11.01 3.10
CA LEU A 112 -2.55 10.86 4.26
C LEU A 112 -3.17 12.19 4.73
N ARG A 113 -3.00 13.29 3.98
CA ARG A 113 -3.48 14.64 4.37
C ARG A 113 -4.98 14.72 4.56
N GLN A 114 -5.74 13.86 3.87
CA GLN A 114 -7.20 13.82 3.89
C GLN A 114 -7.75 13.66 5.32
N ASN A 115 -6.98 13.04 6.20
CA ASN A 115 -7.36 12.71 7.57
C ASN A 115 -6.79 13.70 8.60
N ASN A 116 -6.17 14.81 8.18
CA ASN A 116 -5.47 15.72 9.10
C ASN A 116 -6.41 16.47 10.08
N GLN A 117 -7.69 16.61 9.75
CA GLN A 117 -8.70 17.23 10.62
C GLN A 117 -9.34 16.24 11.60
N MET A 118 -9.03 14.93 11.49
CA MET A 118 -9.58 13.93 12.39
C MET A 118 -8.89 13.98 13.77
N ARG A 119 -9.60 13.50 14.80
CA ARG A 119 -8.99 13.26 16.12
C ARG A 119 -7.87 12.23 15.98
N GLU A 120 -6.82 12.36 16.79
CA GLU A 120 -5.60 11.56 16.68
C GLU A 120 -5.84 10.05 16.54
N ASN A 121 -6.58 9.42 17.46
CA ASN A 121 -6.85 7.98 17.39
C ASN A 121 -7.61 7.57 16.14
N GLU A 122 -8.49 8.43 15.64
CA GLU A 122 -9.26 8.19 14.42
C GLU A 122 -8.38 8.35 13.17
N ARG A 123 -7.53 9.39 13.15
CA ARG A 123 -6.51 9.57 12.10
C ARG A 123 -5.59 8.36 12.01
N ILE A 124 -5.05 7.88 13.14
CA ILE A 124 -4.15 6.72 13.18
C ILE A 124 -4.85 5.48 12.63
N ARG A 125 -6.09 5.20 13.08
CA ARG A 125 -6.90 4.10 12.59
C ARG A 125 -7.11 4.16 11.07
N GLU A 126 -7.60 5.29 10.55
CA GLU A 126 -7.90 5.43 9.12
C GLU A 126 -6.61 5.37 8.29
N ASN A 127 -5.54 6.02 8.73
CA ASN A 127 -4.24 5.94 8.05
C ASN A 127 -3.69 4.51 8.05
N ALA A 128 -3.79 3.77 9.16
CA ALA A 128 -3.37 2.37 9.23
C ALA A 128 -4.17 1.49 8.24
N CYS A 129 -5.48 1.70 8.13
CA CYS A 129 -6.30 0.97 7.17
C CYS A 129 -5.91 1.29 5.71
N ILE A 130 -5.68 2.57 5.39
CA ILE A 130 -5.24 3.00 4.06
C ILE A 130 -3.87 2.41 3.72
N VAL A 131 -2.88 2.56 4.61
CA VAL A 131 -1.52 2.05 4.38
C VAL A 131 -1.53 0.53 4.26
N PHE A 132 -2.27 -0.18 5.10
CA PHE A 132 -2.41 -1.64 5.02
C PHE A 132 -3.02 -2.08 3.68
N HIS A 133 -4.07 -1.39 3.22
CA HIS A 133 -4.73 -1.64 1.94
C HIS A 133 -3.75 -1.48 0.77
N GLU A 134 -2.98 -0.39 0.74
CA GLU A 134 -2.00 -0.16 -0.30
C GLU A 134 -0.83 -1.17 -0.25
N LEU A 135 -0.37 -1.53 0.95
CA LEU A 135 0.65 -2.57 1.11
C LEU A 135 0.18 -3.96 0.62
N LEU A 136 -1.11 -4.27 0.72
CA LEU A 136 -1.68 -5.48 0.10
C LEU A 136 -1.56 -5.46 -1.43
N HIS A 137 -1.86 -4.32 -2.07
CA HIS A 137 -1.64 -4.20 -3.51
C HIS A 137 -0.16 -4.33 -3.88
N ALA A 138 0.73 -3.74 -3.08
CA ALA A 138 2.17 -3.93 -3.27
C ALA A 138 2.56 -5.41 -3.16
N LEU A 139 2.04 -6.14 -2.17
CA LEU A 139 2.26 -7.58 -2.04
C LEU A 139 1.73 -8.33 -3.27
N HIS A 140 0.52 -8.03 -3.74
CA HIS A 140 -0.05 -8.68 -4.92
C HIS A 140 0.81 -8.43 -6.18
N ASN A 141 1.34 -7.22 -6.37
CA ASN A 141 2.28 -6.92 -7.45
C ASN A 141 3.59 -7.72 -7.30
N LEU A 142 4.17 -7.76 -6.10
CA LEU A 142 5.42 -8.49 -5.82
C LEU A 142 5.27 -10.01 -6.02
N GLU A 143 4.10 -10.56 -5.71
CA GLU A 143 3.80 -11.98 -5.93
C GLU A 143 3.34 -12.29 -7.37
N GLY A 144 2.99 -11.28 -8.16
CA GLY A 144 2.41 -11.46 -9.48
C GLY A 144 0.97 -11.99 -9.43
N ARG A 145 0.24 -11.67 -8.36
CA ARG A 145 -1.11 -12.18 -8.04
C ARG A 145 -2.18 -11.09 -8.06
N ARG A 146 -1.89 -9.93 -8.65
CA ARG A 146 -2.86 -8.86 -8.87
C ARG A 146 -3.95 -9.38 -9.79
N LEU A 147 -5.20 -9.17 -9.42
CA LEU A 147 -6.33 -9.58 -10.25
C LEU A 147 -6.65 -8.49 -11.29
N LYS A 148 -6.57 -8.84 -12.57
CA LYS A 148 -7.18 -8.05 -13.65
C LYS A 148 -8.32 -8.85 -14.23
N ASN A 149 -9.52 -8.27 -14.24
CA ASN A 149 -10.64 -8.90 -14.91
C ASN A 149 -10.73 -8.38 -16.34
N ASN A 150 -10.31 -9.22 -17.29
CA ASN A 150 -10.44 -8.94 -18.73
C ASN A 150 -11.83 -9.33 -19.28
N GLU A 151 -12.67 -9.97 -18.46
CA GLU A 151 -13.97 -10.54 -18.85
C GLU A 151 -15.17 -9.78 -18.27
N LEU A 152 -14.96 -8.73 -17.45
CA LEU A 152 -16.07 -7.83 -17.10
C LEU A 152 -16.50 -7.12 -18.39
N ASP A 153 -17.78 -7.25 -18.72
CA ASP A 153 -18.44 -6.47 -19.78
C ASP A 153 -17.96 -5.02 -19.75
N GLN A 154 -17.81 -4.43 -20.96
CA GLN A 154 -17.17 -3.15 -21.36
C GLN A 154 -17.56 -1.89 -20.55
N GLY A 155 -17.59 -1.95 -19.23
CA GLY A 155 -18.20 -0.95 -18.36
C GLY A 155 -17.75 -1.00 -16.90
N PHE A 156 -17.01 -2.03 -16.47
CA PHE A 156 -16.39 -2.08 -15.14
C PHE A 156 -14.88 -1.88 -15.20
N HIS A 157 -14.32 -1.32 -14.13
CA HIS A 157 -12.88 -1.11 -14.03
C HIS A 157 -12.15 -2.47 -13.89
N PRO A 158 -11.04 -2.69 -14.61
CA PRO A 158 -10.34 -3.99 -14.65
C PRO A 158 -9.81 -4.45 -13.28
N LEU A 159 -9.60 -3.50 -12.35
CA LEU A 159 -9.12 -3.78 -10.99
C LEU A 159 -10.22 -3.97 -9.95
N LEU A 160 -11.51 -3.97 -10.31
CA LEU A 160 -12.58 -4.07 -9.31
C LEU A 160 -12.52 -5.35 -8.46
N LEU A 161 -12.09 -6.47 -9.07
CA LEU A 161 -11.87 -7.73 -8.34
C LEU A 161 -10.64 -7.67 -7.42
N GLU A 162 -9.62 -6.91 -7.81
CA GLU A 162 -8.45 -6.66 -6.99
C GLU A 162 -8.84 -5.87 -5.73
N GLU A 163 -9.66 -4.82 -5.87
CA GLU A 163 -10.19 -4.08 -4.72
C GLU A 163 -11.01 -4.96 -3.78
N ALA A 164 -11.93 -5.78 -4.33
CA ALA A 164 -12.74 -6.69 -3.53
C ALA A 164 -11.89 -7.72 -2.76
N LYS A 165 -10.83 -8.22 -3.39
CA LYS A 165 -9.89 -9.14 -2.76
C LYS A 165 -9.09 -8.44 -1.66
N THR A 166 -8.53 -7.27 -1.95
CA THR A 166 -7.78 -6.47 -0.99
C THR A 166 -8.62 -6.12 0.23
N VAL A 167 -9.88 -5.72 0.04
CA VAL A 167 -10.79 -5.42 1.15
C VAL A 167 -11.24 -6.69 1.90
N GLY A 168 -11.40 -7.83 1.20
CA GLY A 168 -11.99 -9.04 1.76
C GLY A 168 -13.52 -9.01 1.71
N LEU A 169 -14.06 -8.71 0.53
CA LEU A 169 -15.51 -8.65 0.25
C LEU A 169 -16.01 -9.91 -0.44
N GLY A 170 -17.25 -10.29 -0.18
CA GLY A 170 -17.94 -11.36 -0.91
C GLY A 170 -17.19 -12.69 -0.83
N LYS A 171 -16.83 -13.26 -1.98
CA LYS A 171 -16.08 -14.53 -2.02
C LYS A 171 -14.69 -14.48 -1.37
N TYR A 172 -14.14 -13.29 -1.17
CA TYR A 172 -12.85 -13.08 -0.50
C TYR A 172 -13.00 -12.81 1.01
N SER A 173 -14.22 -12.90 1.56
CA SER A 173 -14.49 -12.64 2.99
C SER A 173 -13.76 -13.58 3.95
N ALA A 174 -13.38 -14.78 3.48
CA ALA A 174 -12.62 -15.77 4.25
C ALA A 174 -11.09 -15.64 4.07
N GLU A 175 -10.60 -14.66 3.31
CA GLU A 175 -9.15 -14.42 3.16
C GLU A 175 -8.55 -13.95 4.48
N ASN A 176 -7.62 -14.75 5.01
CA ASN A 176 -6.91 -14.47 6.26
C ASN A 176 -6.01 -13.23 6.17
N LEU A 177 -5.69 -12.77 4.95
CA LEU A 177 -4.88 -11.58 4.70
C LEU A 177 -5.64 -10.62 3.77
N SER A 178 -6.47 -9.79 4.40
CA SER A 178 -7.30 -8.76 3.76
C SER A 178 -7.44 -7.57 4.71
N GLU A 179 -7.87 -6.41 4.19
CA GLU A 179 -8.15 -5.22 5.01
C GLU A 179 -9.17 -5.54 6.11
N ASN A 180 -10.23 -6.30 5.79
CA ASN A 180 -11.23 -6.70 6.77
C ASN A 180 -10.69 -7.69 7.82
N ALA A 181 -9.73 -8.54 7.48
CA ALA A 181 -9.05 -9.38 8.48
C ALA A 181 -8.25 -8.51 9.47
N PHE A 182 -7.53 -7.51 8.95
CA PHE A 182 -6.81 -6.53 9.79
C PHE A 182 -7.77 -5.70 10.66
N ARG A 183 -8.85 -5.17 10.08
CA ARG A 183 -9.90 -4.44 10.81
C ARG A 183 -10.51 -5.29 11.92
N TYR A 184 -10.82 -6.56 11.65
CA TYR A 184 -11.38 -7.48 12.63
C TYR A 184 -10.43 -7.67 13.83
N GLU A 185 -9.15 -7.93 13.56
CA GLU A 185 -8.14 -8.11 14.62
C GLU A 185 -7.99 -6.86 15.51
N LYS A 186 -8.07 -5.67 14.90
CA LYS A 186 -7.95 -4.39 15.61
C LYS A 186 -9.26 -3.90 16.25
N GLY A 187 -10.37 -4.61 16.05
CA GLY A 187 -11.70 -4.18 16.52
C GLY A 187 -12.25 -2.95 15.78
N TYR A 188 -11.78 -2.69 14.56
CA TYR A 188 -12.26 -1.60 13.72
C TYR A 188 -13.55 -1.97 12.98
N PRO A 189 -14.35 -0.99 12.55
CA PRO A 189 -15.50 -1.26 11.72
C PRO A 189 -15.12 -2.00 10.43
N ARG A 190 -15.79 -3.12 10.16
CA ARG A 190 -15.70 -3.88 8.90
C ARG A 190 -16.17 -2.99 7.74
N ARG A 191 -15.43 -3.00 6.64
CA ARG A 191 -15.85 -2.38 5.39
C ARG A 191 -16.77 -3.34 4.63
N THR A 192 -17.99 -2.91 4.32
CA THR A 192 -19.03 -3.71 3.66
C THR A 192 -19.17 -3.40 2.16
N PHE A 193 -18.45 -2.40 1.67
CA PHE A 193 -18.40 -2.05 0.26
C PHE A 193 -17.10 -1.33 -0.09
N TYR A 194 -16.74 -1.32 -1.36
CA TYR A 194 -15.68 -0.49 -1.90
C TYR A 194 -16.21 0.31 -3.08
N GLN A 195 -16.02 1.62 -3.05
CA GLN A 195 -16.40 2.53 -4.12
C GLN A 195 -15.16 2.88 -4.95
N HIS A 196 -15.12 2.40 -6.18
CA HIS A 196 -14.09 2.72 -7.16
C HIS A 196 -14.47 3.96 -7.98
N TYR A 197 -13.49 4.54 -8.69
CA TYR A 197 -13.70 5.65 -9.62
C TYR A 197 -14.85 5.36 -10.61
N ASN A 198 -15.61 6.40 -10.97
CA ASN A 198 -16.81 6.37 -11.84
C ASN A 198 -18.08 5.75 -11.22
N ASP A 199 -18.29 5.96 -9.91
CA ASP A 199 -19.48 5.51 -9.18
C ASP A 199 -19.74 4.01 -9.23
N ILE A 200 -18.67 3.21 -9.34
CA ILE A 200 -18.76 1.76 -9.31
C ILE A 200 -18.56 1.30 -7.88
N THR A 201 -19.53 0.60 -7.31
CA THR A 201 -19.45 0.05 -5.95
C THR A 201 -19.51 -1.47 -5.99
N ILE A 202 -18.58 -2.15 -5.32
CA ILE A 202 -18.67 -3.59 -5.03
C ILE A 202 -19.04 -3.78 -3.56
N ASN A 203 -20.06 -4.61 -3.29
CA ASN A 203 -20.60 -4.85 -1.96
C ASN A 203 -20.16 -6.21 -1.41
N ASP A 204 -20.29 -6.39 -0.10
CA ASP A 204 -19.93 -7.62 0.61
C ASP A 204 -20.79 -8.84 0.21
N ASP A 205 -21.96 -8.63 -0.40
CA ASP A 205 -22.77 -9.69 -1.00
C ASP A 205 -22.32 -10.09 -2.42
N GLY A 206 -21.23 -9.49 -2.92
CA GLY A 206 -20.69 -9.70 -4.26
C GLY A 206 -21.41 -8.89 -5.37
N THR A 207 -22.39 -8.06 -5.03
CA THR A 207 -23.08 -7.23 -6.03
C THR A 207 -22.23 -6.04 -6.45
N VAL A 208 -22.29 -5.69 -7.74
CA VAL A 208 -21.66 -4.49 -8.29
C VAL A 208 -22.74 -3.52 -8.77
N ARG A 209 -22.60 -2.24 -8.41
CA ARG A 209 -23.49 -1.13 -8.82
C ARG A 209 -22.68 -0.10 -9.59
N LYS A 210 -23.29 0.57 -10.58
CA LYS A 210 -22.67 1.67 -11.34
C LYS A 210 -23.64 2.86 -11.40
N GLY A 211 -23.22 4.02 -10.89
CA GLY A 211 -23.97 5.27 -10.93
C GLY A 211 -25.21 5.34 -10.01
N PRO A 212 -25.87 6.52 -9.92
CA PRO A 212 -27.06 6.74 -9.08
C PRO A 212 -28.35 6.04 -9.57
N SER A 213 -28.32 5.32 -10.68
CA SER A 213 -29.47 4.62 -11.26
C SER A 213 -29.21 3.11 -11.37
N ASN A 214 -29.63 2.37 -10.34
CA ASN A 214 -30.26 1.02 -10.33
C ASN A 214 -29.87 -0.08 -11.34
N HIS A 215 -28.76 -0.01 -12.07
CA HIS A 215 -28.22 -1.19 -12.72
C HIS A 215 -27.43 -2.01 -11.71
N ILE A 216 -28.17 -2.85 -10.98
CA ILE A 216 -27.63 -3.97 -10.22
C ILE A 216 -27.28 -5.04 -11.26
N SER A 217 -26.05 -4.99 -11.79
CA SER A 217 -25.44 -6.19 -12.31
C SER A 217 -25.05 -7.02 -11.09
N LYS A 218 -25.88 -7.99 -10.71
CA LYS A 218 -25.34 -9.13 -9.97
C LYS A 218 -24.27 -9.69 -10.87
N LEU A 219 -23.00 -9.57 -10.47
CA LEU A 219 -22.02 -10.48 -11.04
C LEU A 219 -22.62 -11.87 -10.85
N PRO A 220 -22.66 -12.74 -11.89
CA PRO A 220 -22.95 -14.13 -11.64
C PRO A 220 -22.04 -14.58 -10.49
N PRO A 221 -22.49 -15.50 -9.61
CA PRO A 221 -21.59 -16.10 -8.63
C PRO A 221 -20.32 -16.43 -9.40
N LEU A 222 -19.20 -15.85 -8.98
CA LEU A 222 -17.94 -15.94 -9.70
C LEU A 222 -17.51 -17.42 -9.70
N TYR A 223 -18.12 -18.22 -10.58
CA TYR A 223 -17.84 -19.61 -10.84
C TYR A 223 -16.56 -19.63 -11.64
N PHE A 224 -15.44 -19.46 -10.95
CA PHE A 224 -14.17 -19.91 -11.48
C PHE A 224 -14.20 -21.43 -11.38
N LYS A 225 -14.21 -22.11 -12.54
CA LYS A 225 -13.92 -23.55 -12.59
C LYS A 225 -12.61 -23.78 -11.83
N LYS A 226 -12.64 -24.78 -10.95
CA LYS A 226 -11.46 -25.29 -10.22
C LYS A 226 -10.31 -25.59 -11.17
#